data_AF-L9UU41-F1
#
_entry.id   AF-L9UU41-F1
#
_cell.length_a   1.000
_cell.length_b   1.000
_cell.length_c   1.000
_cell.angle_alpha   90.00
_cell.angle_beta   90.00
_cell.angle_gamma   90.00
#
_symmetry.space_group_name_H-M   'P 1'
#
loop_
_entity.id
_entity.type
_entity.pdbx_description
1 polymer ?
#
loop_
_entity_poly.entity_id
_entity_poly.type
_entity_poly.pdbx_seq_one_letter_code
_entity_poly.pdbx_strand_id
1 'polypeptide(L)'
;MTNTEPPVPESVLTSARERLEQEELTLADNEAILHSLSELTPVYENERSYFVLGSYDREPIRRLNLVVDRLNRRPDAYAFRMVDVRGEWENGIQKFCLIADLVTCLLYT
;
A
#
# COMPACT_ATOMS: atom_id res chain seq x y z
N MET A 1 -52.94 8.45 -4.90
CA MET A 1 -52.35 7.36 -5.70
C MET A 1 -51.26 6.72 -4.86
N THR A 2 -51.53 5.53 -4.33
CA THR A 2 -50.57 4.73 -3.54
C THR A 2 -49.57 4.12 -4.50
N ASN A 3 -48.35 4.64 -4.49
CA ASN A 3 -47.23 4.09 -5.25
C ASN A 3 -46.76 2.82 -4.52
N THR A 4 -47.49 1.72 -4.70
CA THR A 4 -47.03 0.39 -4.30
C THR A 4 -46.08 -0.08 -5.39
N GLU A 5 -44.80 0.22 -5.22
CA GLU A 5 -43.74 -0.48 -5.94
C GLU A 5 -44.00 -1.99 -5.80
N PRO A 6 -43.98 -2.76 -6.90
CA PRO A 6 -44.17 -4.21 -6.82
C PRO A 6 -43.09 -4.77 -5.89
N PRO A 7 -43.44 -5.67 -4.96
CA PRO A 7 -42.47 -6.25 -4.03
C PRO A 7 -41.33 -6.87 -4.84
N VAL A 8 -40.10 -6.48 -4.50
CA VAL A 8 -38.91 -7.02 -5.16
C VAL A 8 -38.98 -8.55 -5.07
N PRO A 9 -38.89 -9.28 -6.19
CA PRO A 9 -39.03 -10.73 -6.17
C PRO A 9 -38.03 -11.36 -5.22
N GLU A 10 -38.46 -12.35 -4.41
CA GLU A 10 -37.59 -13.03 -3.45
C GLU A 10 -36.32 -13.60 -4.10
N SER A 11 -36.41 -14.05 -5.35
CA SER A 11 -35.26 -14.51 -6.13
C SER A 11 -34.20 -13.42 -6.34
N VAL A 12 -34.60 -12.16 -6.50
CA VAL A 12 -33.69 -11.02 -6.65
C VAL A 12 -33.05 -10.69 -5.30
N LEU A 13 -33.82 -10.71 -4.20
CA LEU A 13 -33.30 -10.49 -2.85
C LEU A 13 -32.30 -11.57 -2.43
N THR A 14 -32.58 -12.84 -2.72
CA THR A 14 -31.65 -13.95 -2.48
C THR A 14 -30.38 -13.78 -3.31
N SER A 15 -30.49 -13.45 -4.60
CA SER A 15 -29.32 -13.25 -5.45
C SER A 15 -28.47 -12.04 -5.04
N ALA A 16 -29.08 -10.95 -4.58
CA ALA A 16 -28.37 -9.79 -4.07
C ALA A 16 -27.66 -10.11 -2.76
N ARG A 17 -28.30 -10.88 -1.87
CA ARG A 17 -27.73 -11.30 -0.59
C ARG A 17 -26.56 -12.28 -0.76
N GLU A 18 -26.69 -13.26 -1.64
CA GLU A 18 -25.59 -14.18 -1.97
C GLU A 18 -24.38 -13.45 -2.57
N ARG A 19 -24.63 -12.41 -3.40
CA ARG A 19 -23.55 -11.57 -3.95
C ARG A 19 -22.91 -10.67 -2.88
N LEU A 20 -23.71 -10.12 -1.96
CA LEU A 20 -23.19 -9.36 -0.82
C LEU A 20 -22.36 -10.25 0.11
N GLU A 21 -22.80 -11.46 0.42
CA GLU A 21 -22.05 -12.43 1.23
C GLU A 21 -20.74 -12.88 0.55
N GLN A 22 -20.66 -12.85 -0.79
CA GLN A 22 -19.44 -13.11 -1.57
C GLN A 22 -18.50 -11.90 -1.66
N GLU A 23 -19.04 -10.69 -1.60
CA GLU A 23 -18.29 -9.42 -1.61
C GLU A 23 -17.96 -8.94 -0.18
N GLU A 24 -18.51 -9.60 0.84
CA GLU A 24 -18.23 -9.32 2.25
C GLU A 24 -16.79 -9.72 2.58
N LEU A 25 -15.99 -8.72 2.96
CA LEU A 25 -14.65 -8.93 3.50
C LEU A 25 -14.74 -9.85 4.72
N THR A 26 -14.09 -11.01 4.64
CA THR A 26 -14.03 -11.92 5.77
C THR A 26 -13.24 -11.28 6.91
N LEU A 27 -13.35 -11.84 8.13
CA LEU A 27 -12.50 -11.41 9.24
C LEU A 27 -11.01 -11.56 8.90
N ALA A 28 -10.64 -12.64 8.21
CA ALA A 28 -9.27 -12.89 7.79
C ALA A 28 -8.79 -11.84 6.76
N ASP A 29 -9.65 -11.44 5.84
CA ASP A 29 -9.34 -10.37 4.88
C ASP A 29 -9.14 -9.03 5.59
N ASN A 30 -10.00 -8.71 6.56
CA ASN A 30 -9.88 -7.50 7.38
C ASN A 30 -8.60 -7.51 8.25
N GLU A 31 -8.19 -8.66 8.78
CA GLU A 31 -6.93 -8.79 9.51
C GLU A 31 -5.72 -8.62 8.56
N ALA A 32 -5.76 -9.20 7.37
CA ALA A 32 -4.68 -9.08 6.36
C ALA A 32 -4.53 -7.64 5.84
N ILE A 33 -5.63 -7.06 5.36
CA ILE A 33 -6.13 -5.74 5.74
C ILE A 33 -5.23 -4.83 6.60
N LEU A 34 -5.63 -4.81 7.87
CA LEU A 34 -5.04 -4.03 8.94
C LEU A 34 -3.56 -4.34 9.12
N HIS A 35 -3.14 -5.59 8.94
CA HIS A 35 -1.73 -5.96 9.01
C HIS A 35 -0.91 -5.25 7.92
N SER A 36 -1.37 -5.27 6.68
CA SER A 36 -0.71 -4.58 5.56
C SER A 36 -0.68 -3.07 5.78
N LEU A 37 -1.77 -2.49 6.29
CA LEU A 37 -1.80 -1.07 6.66
C LEU A 37 -0.84 -0.74 7.81
N SER A 38 -0.68 -1.65 8.77
CA SER A 38 0.26 -1.48 9.89
C SER A 38 1.72 -1.43 9.45
N GLU A 39 2.07 -2.14 8.36
CA GLU A 39 3.41 -2.05 7.76
C GLU A 39 3.67 -0.67 7.13
N LEU A 40 2.61 0.04 6.74
CA LEU A 40 2.68 1.40 6.19
C LEU A 40 2.57 2.48 7.26
N THR A 41 2.23 2.15 8.51
CA THR A 41 2.11 3.11 9.62
C THR A 41 3.29 4.08 9.73
N PRO A 42 4.57 3.65 9.62
CA PRO A 42 5.70 4.57 9.69
C PRO A 42 5.69 5.64 8.57
N VAL A 43 5.07 5.38 7.42
CA VAL A 43 4.99 6.32 6.30
C VAL A 43 4.05 7.49 6.61
N TYR A 44 2.96 7.23 7.35
CA TYR A 44 1.93 8.22 7.66
C TYR A 44 2.16 8.93 9.01
N GLU A 45 2.86 8.29 9.96
CA GLU A 45 3.18 8.89 11.26
C GLU A 45 4.33 9.90 11.18
N ASN A 46 5.22 9.76 10.19
CA ASN A 46 6.33 10.67 10.00
C ASN A 46 5.95 11.84 9.08
N GLU A 47 6.40 13.05 9.43
CA GLU A 47 6.17 14.24 8.61
C GLU A 47 6.78 14.11 7.20
N ARG A 48 7.89 13.37 7.07
CA ARG A 48 8.59 13.17 5.81
C ARG A 48 8.88 11.71 5.58
N SER A 49 8.38 11.19 4.48
CA SER A 49 8.66 9.83 4.04
C SER A 49 9.49 9.86 2.75
N TYR A 50 10.57 9.07 2.74
CA TYR A 50 11.54 8.98 1.65
C TYR A 50 11.53 7.58 1.07
N PHE A 51 11.17 7.48 -0.20
CA PHE A 51 11.36 6.25 -0.96
C PHE A 51 12.74 6.23 -1.59
N VAL A 52 13.63 5.37 -1.10
CA VAL A 52 15.04 5.36 -1.50
C VAL A 52 15.25 4.39 -2.66
N LEU A 53 15.59 4.95 -3.82
CA LEU A 53 15.90 4.20 -5.04
C LEU A 53 17.41 4.05 -5.23
N GLY A 54 17.81 2.89 -5.76
CA GLY A 54 19.21 2.60 -6.11
C GLY A 54 19.37 1.16 -6.56
N SER A 55 20.59 0.81 -6.98
CA SER A 55 20.92 -0.60 -7.26
C SER A 55 20.97 -1.41 -5.96
N TYR A 56 20.35 -2.59 -5.98
CA TYR A 56 20.37 -3.58 -4.91
C TYR A 56 21.48 -4.62 -5.10
N ASP A 57 22.37 -4.41 -6.07
CA ASP A 57 23.52 -5.29 -6.28
C ASP A 57 24.47 -5.27 -5.07
N ARG A 58 25.29 -6.31 -4.96
CA ARG A 58 26.13 -6.56 -3.79
C ARG A 58 27.07 -5.42 -3.41
N GLU A 59 27.50 -4.62 -4.38
CA GLU A 59 28.46 -3.52 -4.18
C GLU A 59 27.75 -2.17 -3.90
N PRO A 60 26.72 -1.75 -4.66
CA PRO A 60 26.01 -0.50 -4.42
C PRO A 60 25.08 -0.51 -3.20
N ILE A 61 24.61 -1.68 -2.76
CA ILE A 61 23.66 -1.81 -1.63
C ILE A 61 24.21 -1.18 -0.33
N ARG A 62 25.53 -1.19 -0.12
CA ARG A 62 26.15 -0.57 1.06
C ARG A 62 25.89 0.93 1.12
N ARG A 63 25.93 1.61 -0.04
CA ARG A 63 25.63 3.04 -0.13
C ARG A 63 24.16 3.31 0.13
N LEU A 64 23.27 2.44 -0.38
CA LEU A 64 21.83 2.54 -0.14
C LEU A 64 21.52 2.45 1.36
N ASN A 65 22.13 1.48 2.06
CA ASN A 65 21.96 1.32 3.51
C ASN A 65 22.41 2.57 4.28
N LEU A 66 23.56 3.17 3.92
CA LEU A 66 24.03 4.40 4.57
C LEU A 66 23.08 5.59 4.36
N VAL A 67 22.47 5.71 3.19
CA VAL A 67 21.48 6.77 2.91
C VAL A 67 20.24 6.56 3.77
N VAL A 68 19.70 5.35 3.81
CA VAL A 68 18.54 4.98 4.63
C VAL A 68 18.83 5.23 6.11
N ASP A 69 19.96 4.75 6.63
CA ASP A 69 20.38 4.94 8.01
C ASP A 69 20.48 6.43 8.37
N ARG A 70 20.99 7.26 7.45
CA ARG A 70 21.13 8.69 7.69
C ARG A 70 19.78 9.41 7.69
N LEU A 71 18.85 9.01 6.83
CA LEU A 71 17.50 9.58 6.78
C LEU A 71 16.70 9.20 8.03
N ASN A 72 16.73 7.92 8.41
CA ASN A 72 16.02 7.39 9.59
C ASN A 72 16.58 7.89 10.94
N ARG A 73 17.77 8.49 10.98
CA ARG A 73 18.28 9.17 12.18
C ARG A 73 17.59 10.51 12.46
N ARG A 74 16.86 11.06 11.49
CA ARG A 74 16.11 12.30 11.71
C ARG A 74 14.79 11.95 12.39
N PRO A 75 14.39 12.70 13.43
CA PRO A 75 13.19 12.38 14.22
C PRO A 75 11.87 12.59 13.45
N ASP A 76 11.90 13.35 12.35
CA ASP A 76 10.76 13.69 11.51
C ASP A 76 10.68 12.88 10.21
N ALA A 77 11.58 11.90 10.03
CA ALA A 77 11.76 11.25 8.75
C ALA A 77 11.74 9.72 8.84
N TYR A 78 11.06 9.13 7.86
CA TYR A 78 11.10 7.70 7.61
C TYR A 78 11.61 7.44 6.20
N ALA A 79 12.53 6.49 6.05
CA ALA A 79 13.08 6.06 4.78
C ALA A 79 12.87 4.56 4.61
N PHE A 80 12.30 4.18 3.47
CA PHE A 80 12.01 2.79 3.11
C PHE A 80 12.49 2.48 1.70
N ARG A 81 12.80 1.20 1.46
CA ARG A 81 13.30 0.66 0.19
C ARG A 81 12.27 -0.28 -0.41
N MET A 82 12.51 -0.68 -1.66
CA MET A 82 11.65 -1.66 -2.34
C MET A 82 11.68 -3.04 -1.68
N VAL A 83 12.84 -3.46 -1.17
CA VAL A 83 12.95 -4.73 -0.43
C VAL A 83 12.17 -4.74 0.89
N ASP A 84 11.79 -3.58 1.40
CA ASP A 84 11.01 -3.47 2.63
C ASP A 84 9.50 -3.63 2.36
N VAL A 85 9.05 -3.53 1.10
CA VAL A 85 7.68 -3.82 0.67
C VAL A 85 7.62 -5.30 0.29
N ARG A 86 7.03 -6.12 1.17
CA ARG A 86 7.05 -7.60 1.07
C ARG A 86 6.44 -8.16 -0.22
N GLY A 87 6.90 -9.36 -0.58
CA GLY A 87 6.11 -10.36 -1.33
C GLY A 87 6.78 -10.91 -2.58
N GLU A 88 6.85 -10.10 -3.63
CA GLU A 88 7.09 -10.61 -5.00
C GLU A 88 7.97 -9.70 -5.84
N TRP A 89 8.93 -9.02 -5.21
CA TRP A 89 9.79 -8.09 -5.92
C TRP A 89 11.02 -8.77 -6.51
N GLU A 90 10.88 -9.28 -7.74
CA GLU A 90 12.04 -9.66 -8.56
C GLU A 90 12.80 -8.40 -8.99
N ASN A 91 14.11 -8.38 -8.76
CA ASN A 91 15.04 -7.28 -9.06
C ASN A 91 15.24 -7.02 -10.57
N GLY A 92 14.16 -6.95 -11.35
CA GLY A 92 14.15 -6.64 -12.78
C GLY A 92 14.12 -5.13 -13.08
N ILE A 93 14.25 -4.77 -14.37
CA ILE A 93 14.10 -3.38 -14.84
C ILE A 93 12.67 -2.92 -14.54
N GLN A 94 12.51 -2.05 -13.55
CA GLN A 94 11.21 -1.53 -13.15
C GLN A 94 10.93 -0.16 -13.74
N LYS A 95 9.76 -0.03 -14.35
CA LYS A 95 9.12 1.25 -14.63
C LYS A 95 8.20 1.56 -13.46
N PHE A 96 8.62 2.43 -12.54
CA PHE A 96 7.77 2.85 -11.43
C PHE A 96 6.78 3.91 -11.91
N CYS A 97 5.51 3.77 -11.53
CA CYS A 97 4.54 4.85 -11.61
C CYS A 97 4.41 5.45 -10.21
N LEU A 98 4.92 6.66 -10.03
CA LEU A 98 4.77 7.41 -8.79
C LEU A 98 3.45 8.17 -8.85
N ILE A 99 2.54 7.90 -7.90
CA ILE A 99 1.26 8.61 -7.82
C ILE A 99 1.54 9.98 -7.18
N ALA A 100 1.47 11.01 -8.01
CA ALA A 100 1.98 12.35 -7.72
C ALA A 100 1.32 13.05 -6.51
N ASP A 101 0.09 12.68 -6.14
CA ASP A 101 -0.60 13.28 -4.99
C ASP A 101 0.12 13.05 -3.65
N LEU A 102 0.95 12.00 -3.56
CA LEU A 102 1.71 11.65 -2.36
C LEU A 102 3.21 11.94 -2.48
N VAL A 103 3.66 12.48 -3.63
CA VAL A 103 5.09 12.72 -3.90
C VAL A 103 5.38 14.21 -3.89
N THR A 104 6.02 14.68 -2.82
CA THR A 104 6.37 16.09 -2.68
C THR A 104 7.64 16.47 -3.46
N CYS A 105 8.57 15.54 -3.69
CA CYS A 105 9.83 15.82 -4.39
C CYS A 105 10.44 14.57 -5.01
N LEU A 106 11.04 14.72 -6.20
CA LEU A 106 11.88 13.71 -6.84
C LEU A 106 13.31 14.23 -6.97
N LEU A 107 14.25 13.45 -6.45
CA LEU A 107 15.68 13.75 -6.51
C LEU A 107 16.36 12.65 -7.32
N TYR A 108 17.06 13.05 -8.38
CA TYR A 108 17.98 12.20 -9.13
C TYR A 108 19.41 12.59 -8.72
N THR A 109 20.30 11.59 -8.62
CA THR A 109 21.75 11.81 -8.43
C THR A 109 22.48 11.69 -9.74
#